data_AF-A0A6P8ZIY8-F1
#
_entry.id   AF-A0A6P8ZIY8-F1
#
_cell.length_a   1.000
_cell.length_b   1.000
_cell.length_c   1.000
_cell.angle_alpha   90.00
_cell.angle_beta   90.00
_cell.angle_gamma   90.00
#
_symmetry.space_group_name_H-M   'P 1'
#
loop_
_entity.id
_entity.type
_entity.pdbx_description
1 polymer ?
#
loop_
_entity_poly.entity_id
_entity_poly.type
_entity_poly.pdbx_seq_one_letter_code
_entity_poly.pdbx_strand_id
1 'polypeptide(L)'
;MGGGRFPGTSIASLKQRKELIPVWLCIGVGAIISVGYTLRLATKNPDVTWNRHSNPEPWQEYEKKNYKIVNPIERKIGTDAPKF
;
A
#
# COMPACT_ATOMS: atom_id res chain seq x y z
N MET A 1 23.58 -26.78 -22.06
CA MET A 1 22.37 -26.04 -21.67
C MET A 1 22.80 -24.73 -21.00
N GLY A 2 22.90 -23.65 -21.77
CA GLY A 2 23.37 -22.35 -21.26
C GLY A 2 22.26 -21.58 -20.57
N GLY A 3 22.35 -21.43 -19.24
CA GLY A 3 21.49 -20.53 -18.48
C GLY A 3 21.86 -19.06 -18.78
N GLY A 4 21.31 -18.51 -19.85
CA GLY A 4 21.52 -17.12 -20.25
C GLY A 4 20.87 -16.16 -19.26
N ARG A 5 21.67 -15.53 -18.39
CA ARG A 5 21.22 -14.42 -17.55
C ARG A 5 20.91 -13.22 -18.44
N PHE A 6 19.68 -12.72 -18.41
CA PHE A 6 19.28 -11.57 -19.23
C PHE A 6 20.13 -10.33 -18.88
N PRO A 7 20.73 -9.65 -19.87
CA PRO A 7 21.49 -8.43 -19.63
C PRO A 7 20.55 -7.36 -19.03
N GLY A 8 20.97 -6.72 -17.93
CA GLY A 8 20.17 -5.72 -17.21
C GLY A 8 19.45 -6.21 -15.94
N THR A 9 19.60 -7.49 -15.56
CA THR A 9 19.01 -8.07 -14.33
C THR A 9 20.00 -8.26 -13.18
N SER A 10 21.29 -8.04 -13.42
CA SER A 10 22.36 -8.11 -12.42
C SER A 10 22.87 -6.70 -12.08
N ILE A 11 23.23 -6.47 -10.82
CA ILE A 11 23.77 -5.18 -10.32
C ILE A 11 25.00 -4.76 -11.13
N ALA A 12 25.84 -5.73 -11.54
CA ALA A 12 27.00 -5.48 -12.39
C ALA A 12 26.61 -4.97 -13.80
N SER A 13 25.48 -5.44 -14.33
CA SER A 13 24.96 -5.05 -15.65
C SER A 13 24.24 -3.69 -15.62
N LEU A 14 23.57 -3.35 -14.51
CA LEU A 14 23.01 -2.00 -14.30
C LEU A 14 24.09 -0.92 -14.24
N LYS A 15 25.24 -1.20 -13.61
CA LYS A 15 26.34 -0.22 -13.51
C LYS A 15 26.97 0.08 -14.88
N GLN A 16 26.95 -0.90 -15.79
CA GLN A 16 27.46 -0.77 -17.15
C GLN A 16 26.50 0.01 -18.06
N ARG A 17 25.19 -0.04 -17.78
CA ARG A 17 24.14 0.62 -18.57
C ARG A 17 23.32 1.56 -17.67
N LYS A 18 23.79 2.80 -17.55
CA LYS A 18 23.15 3.83 -16.70
C LYS A 18 21.72 4.19 -17.12
N GLU A 19 21.36 3.92 -18.38
CA GLU A 19 20.02 4.14 -18.94
C GLU A 19 18.93 3.29 -18.28
N LEU A 20 19.29 2.14 -17.68
CA LEU A 20 18.32 1.26 -17.01
C LEU A 20 18.00 1.71 -15.58
N ILE A 21 18.81 2.58 -14.98
CA ILE A 21 18.63 3.08 -13.61
C ILE A 21 17.28 3.80 -13.44
N PRO A 22 16.87 4.76 -14.30
CA PRO A 22 15.59 5.44 -14.13
C PRO A 22 14.38 4.48 -14.28
N VAL A 23 14.48 3.48 -15.17
CA VAL A 23 13.41 2.50 -15.36
C VAL A 23 13.23 1.62 -14.12
N TRP A 24 14.34 1.11 -13.57
CA TRP A 24 14.31 0.33 -12.33
C TRP A 24 13.85 1.15 -11.13
N LEU A 25 14.17 2.45 -11.09
CA LEU A 25 13.68 3.35 -10.07
C LEU A 25 12.15 3.51 -10.14
N CYS A 26 11.58 3.74 -11.33
CA CYS A 26 10.13 3.80 -11.49
C CYS A 26 9.43 2.51 -11.06
N ILE A 27 9.99 1.35 -11.40
CA ILE A 27 9.47 0.04 -10.99
C ILE A 27 9.55 -0.12 -9.47
N GLY A 28 10.70 0.20 -8.86
CA GLY A 28 10.90 0.12 -7.42
C GLY A 28 9.95 1.04 -6.66
N VAL A 29 9.81 2.29 -7.10
CA VAL A 29 8.87 3.26 -6.52
C VAL A 29 7.43 2.76 -6.66
N GLY A 30 7.03 2.26 -7.83
CA GLY A 30 5.69 1.70 -8.05
C GLY A 30 5.39 0.51 -7.13
N ALA A 31 6.36 -0.39 -6.95
CA ALA A 31 6.23 -1.53 -6.04
C ALA A 31 6.09 -1.08 -4.57
N ILE A 32 6.92 -0.15 -4.12
CA ILE A 32 6.87 0.38 -2.74
C ILE A 32 5.52 1.06 -2.47
N ILE A 33 5.03 1.90 -3.39
CA ILE A 33 3.74 2.58 -3.24
C ILE A 33 2.59 1.58 -3.20
N SER A 34 2.60 0.58 -4.08
CA SER A 34 1.54 -0.44 -4.15
C SER A 34 1.47 -1.27 -2.86
N VAL A 35 2.62 -1.73 -2.36
CA VAL A 35 2.69 -2.48 -1.11
C VAL A 35 2.30 -1.59 0.08
N GLY A 36 2.82 -0.36 0.14
CA GLY A 36 2.50 0.60 1.20
C GLY A 36 1.02 0.92 1.28
N TYR A 37 0.37 1.14 0.13
CA TYR A 37 -1.07 1.42 0.08
C TYR A 37 -1.91 0.21 0.47
N THR A 38 -1.52 -0.99 0.04
CA THR A 38 -2.17 -2.25 0.42
C THR A 38 -2.06 -2.49 1.93
N LEU A 39 -0.87 -2.31 2.51
CA LEU A 39 -0.64 -2.46 3.95
C LEU A 39 -1.47 -1.45 4.76
N ARG A 40 -1.57 -0.22 4.27
CA ARG A 40 -2.43 0.81 4.87
C ARG A 40 -3.89 0.40 4.84
N LEU A 41 -4.39 -0.09 3.70
CA LEU A 41 -5.78 -0.57 3.60
C LEU A 41 -6.04 -1.78 4.50
N ALA A 42 -5.07 -2.67 4.62
CA ALA A 42 -5.19 -3.84 5.48
C ALA A 42 -5.29 -3.48 6.97
N THR A 43 -4.65 -2.39 7.41
CA THR A 43 -4.57 -2.03 8.83
C THR A 43 -5.52 -0.91 9.25
N LYS A 44 -5.88 0.00 8.32
CA LYS A 44 -6.68 1.20 8.58
C LYS A 44 -7.92 1.23 7.69
N ASN A 45 -8.76 0.20 7.81
CA ASN A 45 -10.06 0.11 7.13
C ASN A 45 -11.11 -0.50 8.09
N PRO A 46 -12.33 0.05 8.21
CA PRO A 46 -13.39 -0.52 9.06
C PRO A 46 -13.84 -1.94 8.64
N ASP A 47 -13.69 -2.29 7.36
CA ASP A 47 -14.14 -3.59 6.82
C ASP A 47 -13.12 -4.73 7.00
N VAL A 48 -11.88 -4.40 7.37
CA VAL A 48 -10.80 -5.38 7.50
C VAL A 48 -10.32 -5.40 8.95
N THR A 49 -10.68 -6.46 9.67
CA THR A 49 -10.20 -6.69 11.04
C THR A 49 -9.32 -7.93 11.11
N TRP A 50 -8.15 -7.79 11.74
CA TRP A 50 -7.24 -8.90 12.01
C TRP A 50 -7.55 -9.60 13.35
N ASN A 51 -8.28 -8.93 14.25
CA ASN A 51 -8.65 -9.45 15.55
C ASN A 51 -10.13 -9.84 15.58
N ARG A 52 -10.44 -11.07 15.13
CA ARG A 52 -11.82 -11.58 15.05
C ARG A 52 -12.44 -11.94 16.41
N HIS A 53 -11.63 -12.14 17.46
CA HIS A 53 -12.11 -12.67 18.73
C HIS A 53 -12.32 -11.60 19.80
N SER A 54 -11.51 -10.53 19.83
CA SER A 54 -11.59 -9.52 20.88
C SER A 54 -12.27 -8.21 20.46
N ASN A 55 -12.66 -8.07 19.19
CA ASN A 55 -13.41 -6.92 18.70
C ASN A 55 -14.57 -7.35 17.78
N PRO A 56 -15.73 -7.75 18.36
CA PRO A 56 -16.87 -8.27 17.60
C PRO A 56 -17.51 -7.24 16.66
N GLU A 57 -17.28 -5.93 16.87
CA GLU A 57 -17.77 -4.85 16.01
C GLU A 57 -16.65 -3.88 15.60
N PRO A 58 -15.81 -4.23 14.60
CA PRO A 58 -14.65 -3.45 14.18
C PRO A 58 -14.95 -2.00 13.77
N TRP A 59 -16.14 -1.77 13.22
CA TRP A 59 -16.60 -0.45 12.77
C TRP A 59 -16.85 0.54 13.91
N GLN A 60 -17.13 0.07 15.14
CA GLN A 60 -17.30 0.93 16.31
C GLN A 60 -16.05 1.78 16.60
N GLU A 61 -14.86 1.22 16.36
CA GLU A 61 -13.60 1.96 16.59
C GLU A 61 -13.44 3.15 15.62
N TYR A 62 -14.05 3.05 14.45
CA TYR A 62 -13.97 4.06 13.40
C TYR A 62 -15.15 5.03 13.41
N GLU A 63 -16.11 4.90 14.34
CA GLU A 63 -17.26 5.81 14.47
C GLU A 63 -16.82 7.28 14.62
N LYS A 64 -15.75 7.51 15.37
CA LYS A 64 -15.20 8.86 15.64
C LYS A 64 -13.88 9.12 14.92
N LYS A 65 -13.36 8.17 14.14
CA LYS A 65 -12.05 8.27 13.48
C LYS A 65 -12.20 8.34 11.97
N ASN A 66 -11.48 9.25 11.33
CA ASN A 66 -11.41 9.31 9.88
C ASN A 66 -10.46 8.23 9.36
N TYR A 67 -11.02 7.22 8.68
CA TYR A 67 -10.25 6.18 8.01
C TYR A 67 -9.89 6.55 6.57
N LYS A 68 -10.17 7.76 6.07
CA LYS A 68 -9.84 8.21 4.70
C LYS A 68 -8.56 9.03 4.70
N ILE A 69 -7.65 8.79 3.74
CA ILE A 69 -6.40 9.59 3.61
C ILE A 69 -6.69 11.01 3.13
N VAL A 70 -7.64 11.15 2.20
CA VAL A 70 -8.07 12.45 1.67
C VAL A 70 -9.54 12.61 1.95
N ASN A 71 -9.87 13.62 2.76
CA ASN A 71 -11.23 14.06 2.98
C ASN A 71 -11.43 15.38 2.23
N PRO A 72 -12.18 15.39 1.12
CA PRO A 72 -12.46 16.63 0.39
C PRO A 72 -13.39 17.57 1.18
N ILE A 73 -13.97 17.11 2.29
CA ILE A 73 -14.81 17.87 3.20
C ILE A 73 -14.21 17.69 4.59
N GLU A 74 -13.68 18.76 5.18
CA GLU A 74 -13.19 18.75 6.58
C GLU A 74 -14.39 18.66 7.55
N ARG A 75 -14.92 17.46 7.73
CA ARG A 75 -15.92 17.21 8.78
C ARG A 75 -15.18 16.93 10.10
N LYS A 76 -15.55 17.67 11.15
CA LYS A 76 -15.11 17.40 12.54
C LYS A 76 -15.69 16.09 13.10
N ILE A 77 -16.81 15.64 12.54
CA ILE A 77 -17.38 14.30 12.75
C ILE A 77 -16.59 13.31 11.89
N GLY A 78 -16.16 12.19 12.48
CA GLY A 78 -15.52 11.09 11.74
C GLY A 78 -16.36 10.69 10.54
N THR A 79 -15.71 10.28 9.44
CA THR A 79 -16.42 9.76 8.27
C THR A 79 -17.38 8.69 8.75
N ASP A 80 -18.69 8.94 8.63
CA ASP A 80 -19.74 8.07 9.13
C ASP A 80 -19.40 6.63 8.73
N ALA A 81 -19.33 5.73 9.72
CA ALA A 81 -19.12 4.32 9.45
C ALA A 81 -20.16 3.86 8.42
N PRO A 82 -19.79 3.04 7.43
CA PRO A 82 -20.76 2.58 6.43
C PRO A 82 -21.95 1.95 7.14
N LYS A 83 -23.12 2.60 7.05
CA LYS A 83 -24.38 2.02 7.52
C LYS A 83 -24.82 0.97 6.50
N PHE A 84 -24.93 -0.27 6.97
CA PHE A 84 -25.53 -1.38 6.22
C PHE A 84 -27.05 -1.37 6.40
#